data_AF-A0A9E4SU67-F1
#
_entry.id   AF-A0A9E4SU67-F1
#
_cell.length_a   1.000
_cell.length_b   1.000
_cell.length_c   1.000
_cell.angle_alpha   90.00
_cell.angle_beta   90.00
_cell.angle_gamma   90.00
#
_symmetry.space_group_name_H-M   'P 1'
#
loop_
_entity.id
_entity.type
_entity.pdbx_description
1 polymer ?
#
loop_
_entity_poly.entity_id
_entity_poly.type
_entity_poly.pdbx_seq_one_letter_code
_entity_poly.pdbx_strand_id
1 'polypeptide(L)'
;MSVDKETLDQLAISEAEYEAIVERLGREPNDLEIGLFGSMWSEHCGYKHSKPLLRMLPSDSPRMLVEPGAENAGVVDIGDGLAIVMKIESHNHPSAIEPYEGAATGIGGIVRDIFAMGARPIALLNSLRFGPLTDARNRYLFSGVVAGISGYGNCIGVPNVGGEVVFSSTYSGNPLVNAMCVGILKKGELVHATTGEPGHLLMLVGSGTGRDGIHGASGLASRSFEDERELRPTVQVGNPFMEKVLIEACLEVAKTDHFIGIQDLGAAGLTSASVEAASSGQCGLDIDVALVPRRAEGMTPYEVMLSESQERMLIVVKKGHEEQVKAIFDKWDLDSTVIGTATGDGMARIRDDGQVAGEVPVALLTDPPMYRLKGVKPAWLTPLQQYDLESVPLPDASATVILRRLLATPNIASKEWVYRQYDHQVQTNTVIPPGGDGAVLRIKGTRRGIALATDGNGRICYLDPFVGGMIAVAEACRNVSCTGAEPIALTDCLNFGNPEKLDVYYQL
;
A
#
# COMPACT_ATOMS: atom_id res chain seq x y z
N MET A 1 30.73 -17.38 1.19
CA MET A 1 29.27 -17.22 1.31
C MET A 1 28.69 -18.61 1.25
N SER A 2 27.91 -19.01 2.26
CA SER A 2 27.12 -20.24 2.23
C SER A 2 25.89 -20.14 1.32
N VAL A 3 25.38 -18.91 1.11
CA VAL A 3 24.33 -18.59 0.15
C VAL A 3 24.94 -18.24 -1.21
N ASP A 4 24.41 -18.80 -2.29
CA ASP A 4 24.86 -18.48 -3.64
C ASP A 4 24.28 -17.17 -4.17
N LYS A 5 24.89 -16.65 -5.25
CA LYS A 5 24.47 -15.39 -5.87
C LYS A 5 23.04 -15.45 -6.42
N GLU A 6 22.63 -16.61 -6.94
CA GLU A 6 21.29 -16.79 -7.49
C GLU A 6 20.21 -16.60 -6.42
N THR A 7 20.42 -17.14 -5.22
CA THR A 7 19.52 -16.95 -4.08
C THR A 7 19.47 -15.49 -3.64
N LEU A 8 20.63 -14.81 -3.57
CA LEU A 8 20.68 -13.38 -3.23
C LEU A 8 19.91 -12.50 -4.25
N ASP A 9 20.08 -12.78 -5.54
CA ASP A 9 19.37 -12.08 -6.62
C ASP A 9 17.84 -12.35 -6.58
N GLN A 10 17.40 -13.52 -6.14
CA GLN A 10 15.97 -13.83 -5.92
C GLN A 10 15.38 -13.05 -4.73
N LEU A 11 16.18 -12.83 -3.68
CA LEU A 11 15.79 -12.08 -2.49
C LEU A 11 16.04 -10.57 -2.62
N ALA A 12 16.56 -10.11 -3.76
CA ALA A 12 16.98 -8.73 -3.99
C ALA A 12 17.90 -8.18 -2.88
N ILE A 13 18.81 -9.04 -2.41
CA ILE A 13 19.88 -8.69 -1.46
C ILE A 13 21.18 -8.61 -2.24
N SER A 14 21.88 -7.48 -2.16
CA SER A 14 23.22 -7.36 -2.75
C SER A 14 24.27 -8.11 -1.93
N GLU A 15 25.40 -8.46 -2.56
CA GLU A 15 26.54 -9.09 -1.87
C GLU A 15 27.00 -8.25 -0.65
N ALA A 16 27.00 -6.91 -0.77
CA ALA A 16 27.34 -6.00 0.32
C ALA A 16 26.30 -6.00 1.45
N GLU A 17 25.01 -6.12 1.13
CA GLU A 17 23.96 -6.25 2.15
C GLU A 17 24.05 -7.59 2.88
N TYR A 18 24.35 -8.68 2.16
CA TYR A 18 24.59 -9.99 2.78
C TYR A 18 25.79 -9.94 3.74
N GLU A 19 26.90 -9.34 3.32
CA GLU A 19 28.07 -9.14 4.19
C GLU A 19 27.72 -8.33 5.44
N ALA A 20 26.95 -7.26 5.29
CA ALA A 20 26.47 -6.45 6.42
C ALA A 20 25.54 -7.25 7.36
N ILE A 21 24.68 -8.12 6.82
CA ILE A 21 23.82 -9.01 7.62
C ILE A 21 24.69 -9.96 8.44
N VAL A 22 25.67 -10.63 7.81
CA VAL A 22 26.56 -11.59 8.50
C VAL A 22 27.38 -10.88 9.59
N GLU A 23 27.91 -9.70 9.30
CA GLU A 23 28.66 -8.89 10.28
C GLU A 23 27.80 -8.50 11.48
N ARG A 24 26.59 -7.96 11.23
CA ARG A 24 25.69 -7.47 12.28
C ARG A 24 25.06 -8.61 13.09
N LEU A 25 24.84 -9.77 12.48
CA LEU A 25 24.33 -10.96 13.15
C LEU A 25 25.43 -11.72 13.90
N GLY A 26 26.70 -11.55 13.50
CA GLY A 26 27.85 -12.27 14.05
C GLY A 26 27.95 -13.74 13.63
N ARG A 27 27.10 -14.17 12.69
CA ARG A 27 27.04 -15.51 12.10
C ARG A 27 26.34 -15.45 10.75
N GLU A 28 26.42 -16.52 9.97
CA GLU A 28 25.61 -16.64 8.76
C GLU A 28 24.13 -16.88 9.11
N PRO A 29 23.18 -16.23 8.40
CA PRO A 29 21.75 -16.50 8.54
C PRO A 29 21.40 -17.84 7.87
N ASN A 30 20.37 -18.52 8.39
CA ASN A 30 19.78 -19.68 7.71
C ASN A 30 18.76 -19.25 6.63
N ASP A 31 18.21 -20.22 5.89
CA ASP A 31 17.27 -19.98 4.78
C ASP A 31 16.04 -19.14 5.17
N LEU A 32 15.46 -19.40 6.35
CA LEU A 32 14.34 -18.60 6.87
C LEU A 32 14.80 -17.17 7.15
N GLU A 33 15.88 -17.03 7.90
CA GLU A 33 16.40 -15.74 8.36
C GLU A 33 16.81 -14.84 7.20
N ILE A 34 17.47 -15.38 6.17
CA ILE A 34 17.81 -14.59 4.98
C ILE A 34 16.56 -14.19 4.19
N GLY A 35 15.50 -14.99 4.21
CA GLY A 35 14.19 -14.62 3.68
C GLY A 35 13.54 -13.46 4.45
N LEU A 36 13.62 -13.49 5.79
CA LEU A 36 13.15 -12.38 6.63
C LEU A 36 13.91 -11.10 6.30
N PHE A 37 15.23 -11.17 6.13
CA PHE A 37 16.03 -10.03 5.67
C PHE A 37 15.66 -9.58 4.27
N GLY A 38 15.55 -10.48 3.30
CA GLY A 38 15.26 -10.12 1.90
C GLY A 38 13.93 -9.40 1.73
N SER A 39 12.94 -9.75 2.57
CA SER A 39 11.67 -9.05 2.60
C SER A 39 11.74 -7.71 3.34
N MET A 40 12.27 -7.68 4.57
CA MET A 40 12.32 -6.46 5.40
C MET A 40 13.31 -5.40 4.86
N TRP A 41 14.39 -5.83 4.19
CA TRP A 41 15.39 -4.94 3.57
C TRP A 41 15.13 -4.75 2.06
N SER A 42 13.97 -5.14 1.54
CA SER A 42 13.58 -4.81 0.18
C SER A 42 13.37 -3.28 0.01
N GLU A 43 13.40 -2.75 -1.22
CA GLU A 43 12.99 -1.36 -1.44
C GLU A 43 11.51 -1.14 -1.07
N HIS A 44 10.67 -2.17 -1.23
CA HIS A 44 9.24 -2.12 -0.96
C HIS A 44 8.92 -1.93 0.54
N CYS A 45 9.60 -2.65 1.43
CA CYS A 45 9.39 -2.52 2.88
C CYS A 45 10.38 -1.53 3.53
N GLY A 46 11.64 -1.55 3.10
CA GLY A 46 12.72 -0.78 3.73
C GLY A 46 12.84 0.67 3.23
N TYR A 47 12.32 0.98 2.03
CA TYR A 47 12.41 2.30 1.38
C TYR A 47 13.87 2.83 1.36
N LYS A 48 14.82 1.96 1.03
CA LYS A 48 16.26 2.19 1.24
C LYS A 48 16.78 3.44 0.52
N HIS A 49 16.24 3.73 -0.67
CA HIS A 49 16.63 4.89 -1.48
C HIS A 49 15.74 6.11 -1.27
N SER A 50 14.45 5.87 -0.99
CA SER A 50 13.42 6.90 -0.94
C SER A 50 13.24 7.52 0.46
N LYS A 51 13.36 6.73 1.54
CA LYS A 51 13.19 7.21 2.93
C LYS A 51 14.08 8.40 3.29
N PRO A 52 15.37 8.47 2.87
CA PRO A 52 16.20 9.65 3.11
C PRO A 52 15.67 10.93 2.43
N LEU A 53 15.02 10.81 1.27
CA LEU A 53 14.47 11.92 0.50
C LEU A 53 13.09 12.34 1.05
N LEU A 54 12.24 11.38 1.40
CA LEU A 54 10.91 11.64 1.96
C LEU A 54 10.96 12.42 3.27
N ARG A 55 12.02 12.23 4.08
CA ARG A 55 12.28 13.01 5.30
C ARG A 55 12.53 14.51 5.03
N MET A 56 12.72 14.91 3.78
CA MET A 56 12.86 16.32 3.40
C MET A 56 11.51 17.02 3.21
N LEU A 57 10.41 16.28 3.11
CA LEU A 57 9.08 16.85 2.94
C LEU A 57 8.60 17.51 4.24
N PRO A 58 7.96 18.69 4.16
CA PRO A 58 7.41 19.34 5.34
C PRO A 58 6.23 18.53 5.87
N SER A 59 6.28 18.20 7.17
CA SER A 59 5.29 17.32 7.79
C SER A 59 4.73 17.83 9.12
N ASP A 60 5.29 18.92 9.65
CA ASP A 60 4.81 19.55 10.87
C ASP A 60 3.49 20.30 10.62
N SER A 61 2.42 19.88 11.30
CA SER A 61 1.15 20.58 11.28
C SER A 61 0.39 20.34 12.59
N PRO A 62 -0.30 21.36 13.14
CA PRO A 62 -1.10 21.21 14.36
C PRO A 62 -2.32 20.28 14.15
N ARG A 63 -2.62 19.89 12.90
CA ARG A 63 -3.67 18.93 12.58
C ARG A 63 -3.18 17.49 12.57
N MET A 64 -1.89 17.24 12.50
CA MET A 64 -1.37 15.87 12.51
C MET A 64 -1.52 15.27 13.90
N LEU A 65 -2.12 14.09 13.98
CA LEU A 65 -2.29 13.34 15.25
C LEU A 65 -1.21 12.28 15.46
N VAL A 66 -0.42 11.98 14.41
CA VAL A 66 0.69 11.05 14.43
C VAL A 66 1.87 11.65 13.68
N GLU A 67 3.09 11.27 14.08
CA GLU A 67 4.29 11.62 13.32
C GLU A 67 4.33 10.85 11.98
N PRO A 68 4.87 11.43 10.90
CA PRO A 68 5.01 10.73 9.63
C PRO A 68 5.85 9.46 9.77
N GLY A 69 5.32 8.35 9.27
CA GLY A 69 5.99 7.06 9.31
C GLY A 69 6.02 6.38 10.69
N ALA A 70 5.30 6.94 11.69
CA ALA A 70 5.08 6.25 12.96
C ALA A 70 4.00 5.16 12.86
N GLU A 71 3.09 5.28 11.88
CA GLU A 71 1.95 4.39 11.67
C GLU A 71 1.74 4.14 10.17
N ASN A 72 0.88 3.17 9.83
CA ASN A 72 0.63 2.75 8.45
C ASN A 72 0.01 3.85 7.57
N ALA A 73 -0.69 4.82 8.17
CA ALA A 73 -1.41 5.86 7.45
C ALA A 73 -1.40 7.21 8.16
N GLY A 74 -1.60 8.29 7.41
CA GLY A 74 -1.63 9.65 7.94
C GLY A 74 -2.93 9.94 8.68
N VAL A 75 -2.85 10.50 9.89
CA VAL A 75 -4.01 10.84 10.73
C VAL A 75 -4.14 12.36 10.90
N VAL A 76 -5.28 12.90 10.50
CA VAL A 76 -5.52 14.36 10.41
C VAL A 76 -6.75 14.76 11.21
N ASP A 77 -6.60 15.73 12.11
CA ASP A 77 -7.68 16.37 12.87
C ASP A 77 -8.53 17.27 11.95
N ILE A 78 -9.81 16.92 11.84
CA ILE A 78 -10.79 17.64 11.02
C ILE A 78 -11.76 18.49 11.86
N GLY A 79 -11.52 18.62 13.16
CA GLY A 79 -12.36 19.34 14.12
C GLY A 79 -13.52 18.50 14.67
N ASP A 80 -14.27 19.09 15.61
CA ASP A 80 -15.42 18.49 16.29
C ASP A 80 -15.14 17.13 16.95
N GLY A 81 -13.90 16.90 17.39
CA GLY A 81 -13.48 15.63 17.99
C GLY A 81 -13.40 14.48 16.99
N LEU A 82 -13.27 14.77 15.69
CA LEU A 82 -13.14 13.79 14.63
C LEU A 82 -11.76 13.86 13.96
N ALA A 83 -11.31 12.73 13.43
CA ALA A 83 -10.12 12.62 12.63
C ALA A 83 -10.39 11.78 11.38
N ILE A 84 -9.62 12.03 10.33
CA ILE A 84 -9.54 11.15 9.17
C ILE A 84 -8.22 10.42 9.16
N VAL A 85 -8.25 9.19 8.64
CA VAL A 85 -7.06 8.43 8.27
C VAL A 85 -7.06 8.32 6.76
N MET A 86 -5.92 8.60 6.12
CA MET A 86 -5.80 8.49 4.69
C MET A 86 -4.43 7.96 4.27
N LYS A 87 -4.45 7.14 3.23
CA LYS A 87 -3.26 6.55 2.59
C LYS A 87 -3.57 6.34 1.12
N ILE A 88 -2.54 6.40 0.29
CA ILE A 88 -2.57 5.96 -1.10
C ILE A 88 -1.44 4.98 -1.35
N GLU A 89 -1.76 3.88 -2.02
CA GLU A 89 -0.81 2.80 -2.34
C GLU A 89 -0.86 2.43 -3.82
N SER A 90 0.17 1.73 -4.29
CA SER A 90 0.26 1.25 -5.67
C SER A 90 0.29 -0.26 -5.75
N HIS A 91 -0.40 -0.82 -6.73
CA HIS A 91 -0.41 -2.27 -7.01
C HIS A 91 -0.06 -2.54 -8.49
N ASN A 92 0.98 -1.84 -8.97
CA ASN A 92 1.36 -1.72 -10.39
C ASN A 92 1.73 -3.06 -11.03
N HIS A 93 2.74 -3.74 -10.49
CA HIS A 93 3.29 -4.95 -11.09
C HIS A 93 2.28 -6.11 -11.12
N PRO A 94 1.55 -6.41 -10.02
CA PRO A 94 0.52 -7.45 -10.09
C PRO A 94 -0.60 -7.10 -11.08
N SER A 95 -1.01 -5.82 -11.16
CA SER A 95 -2.02 -5.36 -12.13
C SER A 95 -1.56 -5.44 -13.58
N ALA A 96 -0.25 -5.46 -13.84
CA ALA A 96 0.31 -5.66 -15.18
C ALA A 96 0.22 -7.13 -15.64
N ILE A 97 0.24 -8.06 -14.69
CA ILE A 97 0.20 -9.51 -14.91
C ILE A 97 -1.25 -10.01 -14.95
N GLU A 98 -1.99 -9.74 -13.88
CA GLU A 98 -3.40 -10.09 -13.72
C GLU A 98 -4.17 -8.82 -13.28
N PRO A 99 -4.84 -8.14 -14.23
CA PRO A 99 -5.36 -6.80 -13.97
C PRO A 99 -6.57 -6.77 -13.04
N TYR A 100 -7.37 -7.83 -12.97
CA TYR A 100 -8.56 -7.84 -12.12
C TYR A 100 -8.15 -8.05 -10.66
N GLU A 101 -7.46 -9.15 -10.38
CA GLU A 101 -7.00 -9.53 -9.06
C GLU A 101 -5.96 -8.55 -8.54
N GLY A 102 -4.99 -8.15 -9.37
CA GLY A 102 -3.99 -7.16 -8.97
C GLY A 102 -4.57 -5.82 -8.53
N ALA A 103 -5.68 -5.38 -9.14
CA ALA A 103 -6.36 -4.17 -8.71
C ALA A 103 -7.29 -4.41 -7.51
N ALA A 104 -7.94 -5.58 -7.45
CA ALA A 104 -8.83 -5.97 -6.37
C ALA A 104 -8.07 -6.11 -5.03
N THR A 105 -6.93 -6.80 -5.02
CA THR A 105 -6.08 -6.91 -3.83
C THR A 105 -5.45 -5.58 -3.44
N GLY A 106 -5.19 -4.69 -4.41
CA GLY A 106 -4.80 -3.31 -4.14
C GLY A 106 -5.87 -2.51 -3.38
N ILE A 107 -7.15 -2.71 -3.69
CA ILE A 107 -8.25 -2.13 -2.89
C ILE A 107 -8.34 -2.79 -1.51
N GLY A 108 -8.19 -4.12 -1.42
CA GLY A 108 -8.17 -4.84 -0.14
C GLY A 108 -7.09 -4.32 0.81
N GLY A 109 -5.84 -4.25 0.34
CA GLY A 109 -4.69 -3.75 1.09
C GLY A 109 -4.91 -2.34 1.64
N ILE A 110 -5.23 -1.39 0.78
CA ILE A 110 -5.41 0.00 1.21
C ILE A 110 -6.59 0.18 2.18
N VAL A 111 -7.60 -0.69 2.11
CA VAL A 111 -8.71 -0.68 3.07
C VAL A 111 -8.26 -1.23 4.43
N ARG A 112 -7.45 -2.29 4.45
CA ARG A 112 -6.85 -2.87 5.66
C ARG A 112 -6.01 -1.87 6.42
N ASP A 113 -5.15 -1.13 5.73
CA ASP A 113 -4.38 -0.04 6.33
C ASP A 113 -5.24 0.95 7.13
N ILE A 114 -6.42 1.29 6.59
CA ILE A 114 -7.29 2.28 7.20
C ILE A 114 -7.99 1.73 8.44
N PHE A 115 -8.54 0.51 8.39
CA PHE A 115 -9.23 -0.03 9.56
C PHE A 115 -8.29 -0.63 10.61
N ALA A 116 -7.04 -0.95 10.25
CA ALA A 116 -5.98 -1.23 11.21
C ALA A 116 -5.75 -0.03 12.14
N MET A 117 -5.94 1.18 11.65
CA MET A 117 -5.87 2.41 12.46
C MET A 117 -7.15 2.67 13.29
N GLY A 118 -8.11 1.73 13.30
CA GLY A 118 -9.41 1.89 13.97
C GLY A 118 -10.39 2.80 13.21
N ALA A 119 -10.02 3.25 12.01
CA ALA A 119 -10.85 4.14 11.21
C ALA A 119 -11.82 3.35 10.33
N ARG A 120 -13.09 3.80 10.27
CA ARG A 120 -14.06 3.20 9.35
C ARG A 120 -13.82 3.73 7.94
N PRO A 121 -13.56 2.87 6.93
CA PRO A 121 -13.44 3.31 5.53
C PRO A 121 -14.73 3.96 5.03
N ILE A 122 -14.61 5.16 4.46
CA ILE A 122 -15.74 5.97 3.95
C ILE A 122 -15.60 6.34 2.48
N ALA A 123 -14.41 6.22 1.89
CA ALA A 123 -14.15 6.63 0.51
C ALA A 123 -12.96 5.90 -0.11
N LEU A 124 -13.08 5.58 -1.39
CA LEU A 124 -11.98 5.18 -2.26
C LEU A 124 -11.78 6.20 -3.38
N LEU A 125 -10.54 6.39 -3.82
CA LEU A 125 -10.18 7.12 -5.03
C LEU A 125 -9.09 6.35 -5.77
N ASN A 126 -9.00 6.49 -7.09
CA ASN A 126 -7.96 5.80 -7.87
C ASN A 126 -7.14 6.78 -8.71
N SER A 127 -5.83 6.55 -8.80
CA SER A 127 -4.97 7.22 -9.79
C SER A 127 -4.42 6.18 -10.76
N LEU A 128 -4.95 6.20 -11.99
CA LEU A 128 -4.70 5.15 -12.98
C LEU A 128 -3.92 5.68 -14.19
N ARG A 129 -2.92 4.93 -14.65
CA ARG A 129 -2.12 5.26 -15.85
C ARG A 129 -1.97 4.05 -16.75
N PHE A 130 -2.32 4.19 -18.02
CA PHE A 130 -2.28 3.10 -19.01
C PHE A 130 -1.68 3.52 -20.35
N GLY A 131 -1.31 2.54 -21.17
CA GLY A 131 -0.98 2.77 -22.56
C GLY A 131 -2.20 3.16 -23.44
N PRO A 132 -1.99 3.57 -24.70
CA PRO A 132 -3.06 4.00 -25.61
C PRO A 132 -4.13 2.93 -25.82
N LEU A 133 -5.41 3.34 -25.78
CA LEU A 133 -6.58 2.47 -25.97
C LEU A 133 -6.71 1.89 -27.38
N THR A 134 -5.89 2.32 -28.35
CA THR A 134 -5.79 1.70 -29.67
C THR A 134 -5.17 0.31 -29.61
N ASP A 135 -4.37 0.02 -28.58
CA ASP A 135 -3.77 -1.29 -28.33
C ASP A 135 -4.72 -2.21 -27.55
N ALA A 136 -4.83 -3.48 -27.98
CA ALA A 136 -5.70 -4.46 -27.34
C ALA A 136 -5.25 -4.85 -25.92
N ARG A 137 -3.94 -4.96 -25.66
CA ARG A 137 -3.40 -5.28 -24.33
C ARG A 137 -3.69 -4.14 -23.35
N ASN A 138 -3.55 -2.89 -23.78
CA ASN A 138 -3.88 -1.74 -22.94
C ASN A 138 -5.38 -1.66 -22.61
N ARG A 139 -6.26 -2.01 -23.57
CA ARG A 139 -7.70 -2.13 -23.29
C ARG A 139 -7.99 -3.23 -22.28
N TYR A 140 -7.34 -4.39 -22.43
CA TYR A 140 -7.45 -5.52 -21.49
C TYR A 140 -7.07 -5.08 -20.07
N LEU A 141 -5.86 -4.51 -19.89
CA LEU A 141 -5.38 -4.02 -18.59
C LEU A 141 -6.32 -2.99 -17.99
N PHE A 142 -6.71 -1.96 -18.76
CA PHE A 142 -7.61 -0.92 -18.29
C PHE A 142 -8.98 -1.49 -17.86
N SER A 143 -9.58 -2.35 -18.68
CA SER A 143 -10.88 -2.94 -18.34
C SER A 143 -10.82 -3.90 -17.16
N GLY A 144 -9.75 -4.69 -17.03
CA GLY A 144 -9.54 -5.60 -15.91
C GLY A 144 -9.36 -4.85 -14.60
N VAL A 145 -8.51 -3.82 -14.58
CA VAL A 145 -8.28 -2.99 -13.39
C VAL A 145 -9.55 -2.30 -12.93
N VAL A 146 -10.30 -1.68 -13.85
CA VAL A 146 -11.57 -1.04 -13.50
C VAL A 146 -12.58 -2.07 -12.96
N ALA A 147 -12.65 -3.26 -13.56
CA ALA A 147 -13.50 -4.34 -13.07
C ALA A 147 -13.07 -4.87 -11.69
N GLY A 148 -11.77 -5.00 -11.42
CA GLY A 148 -11.23 -5.44 -10.13
C GLY A 148 -11.53 -4.45 -9.00
N ILE A 149 -11.29 -3.16 -9.25
CA ILE A 149 -11.61 -2.08 -8.30
C ILE A 149 -13.11 -2.06 -7.98
N SER A 150 -13.95 -2.17 -9.03
CA SER A 150 -15.40 -2.26 -8.90
C SER A 150 -15.81 -3.49 -8.09
N GLY A 151 -15.31 -4.66 -8.47
CA GLY A 151 -15.64 -5.94 -7.86
C GLY A 151 -15.33 -5.95 -6.36
N TYR A 152 -14.17 -5.44 -5.96
CA TYR A 152 -13.78 -5.42 -4.56
C TYR A 152 -14.50 -4.31 -3.77
N GLY A 153 -14.38 -3.05 -4.21
CA GLY A 153 -14.93 -1.87 -3.52
C GLY A 153 -16.45 -1.92 -3.31
N ASN A 154 -17.19 -2.38 -4.33
CA ASN A 154 -18.64 -2.52 -4.23
C ASN A 154 -19.05 -3.60 -3.22
N CYS A 155 -18.32 -4.73 -3.16
CA CYS A 155 -18.62 -5.84 -2.26
C CYS A 155 -18.36 -5.48 -0.79
N ILE A 156 -17.29 -4.72 -0.50
CA ILE A 156 -17.01 -4.24 0.86
C ILE A 156 -17.90 -3.07 1.30
N GLY A 157 -18.65 -2.47 0.36
CA GLY A 157 -19.53 -1.33 0.64
C GLY A 157 -18.77 -0.05 1.00
N VAL A 158 -17.64 0.19 0.34
CA VAL A 158 -16.88 1.45 0.45
C VAL A 158 -16.99 2.17 -0.90
N PRO A 159 -17.59 3.37 -0.95
CA PRO A 159 -17.86 4.03 -2.21
C PRO A 159 -16.57 4.54 -2.85
N ASN A 160 -16.40 4.31 -4.15
CA ASN A 160 -15.35 4.93 -4.94
C ASN A 160 -15.84 6.27 -5.50
N VAL A 161 -15.36 7.36 -4.91
CA VAL A 161 -15.97 8.69 -5.06
C VAL A 161 -15.24 9.58 -6.04
N GLY A 162 -14.07 9.17 -6.52
CA GLY A 162 -13.27 9.99 -7.41
C GLY A 162 -12.03 9.28 -7.93
N GLY A 163 -11.20 10.03 -8.63
CA GLY A 163 -9.99 9.50 -9.22
C GLY A 163 -9.67 10.12 -10.57
N GLU A 164 -8.58 9.67 -11.15
CA GLU A 164 -8.07 10.13 -12.44
C GLU A 164 -7.59 8.96 -13.30
N VAL A 165 -7.66 9.14 -14.62
CA VAL A 165 -7.18 8.17 -15.59
C VAL A 165 -6.44 8.91 -16.71
N VAL A 166 -5.18 8.55 -16.94
CA VAL A 166 -4.37 9.11 -18.01
C VAL A 166 -3.79 8.01 -18.89
N PHE A 167 -3.81 8.25 -20.19
CA PHE A 167 -3.28 7.37 -21.23
C PHE A 167 -2.03 7.97 -21.87
N SER A 168 -0.93 7.19 -21.93
CA SER A 168 0.34 7.55 -22.57
C SER A 168 1.12 6.29 -22.94
N SER A 169 1.83 6.29 -24.07
CA SER A 169 2.61 5.14 -24.54
C SER A 169 3.66 4.65 -23.55
N THR A 170 4.15 5.51 -22.66
CA THR A 170 5.15 5.15 -21.63
C THR A 170 4.63 4.17 -20.58
N TYR A 171 3.30 4.04 -20.43
CA TYR A 171 2.66 3.14 -19.48
C TYR A 171 2.18 1.84 -20.16
N SER A 172 2.50 1.64 -21.44
CA SER A 172 2.28 0.35 -22.10
C SER A 172 3.21 -0.69 -21.46
N GLY A 173 2.66 -1.83 -21.02
CA GLY A 173 3.42 -2.88 -20.35
C GLY A 173 3.57 -2.69 -18.84
N ASN A 174 3.77 -1.45 -18.37
CA ASN A 174 3.83 -1.11 -16.95
C ASN A 174 2.77 -0.06 -16.57
N PRO A 175 1.50 -0.46 -16.36
CA PRO A 175 0.46 0.44 -15.90
C PRO A 175 0.73 0.90 -14.46
N LEU A 176 0.26 2.10 -14.12
CA LEU A 176 0.21 2.54 -12.72
C LEU A 176 -1.21 2.41 -12.21
N VAL A 177 -1.38 1.70 -11.10
CA VAL A 177 -2.66 1.40 -10.47
C VAL A 177 -2.53 1.76 -9.00
N ASN A 178 -2.90 2.99 -8.67
CA ASN A 178 -2.86 3.47 -7.31
C ASN A 178 -4.28 3.58 -6.74
N ALA A 179 -4.44 3.12 -5.51
CA ALA A 179 -5.68 3.16 -4.77
C ALA A 179 -5.48 3.99 -3.50
N MET A 180 -6.38 4.93 -3.25
CA MET A 180 -6.46 5.72 -2.03
C MET A 180 -7.67 5.29 -1.23
N CYS A 181 -7.53 5.20 0.09
CA CYS A 181 -8.65 5.02 0.99
C CYS A 181 -8.64 6.12 2.05
N VAL A 182 -9.85 6.56 2.44
CA VAL A 182 -10.06 7.49 3.54
C VAL A 182 -11.01 6.86 4.53
N GLY A 183 -10.60 6.83 5.79
CA GLY A 183 -11.44 6.43 6.92
C GLY A 183 -11.70 7.58 7.88
N ILE A 184 -12.70 7.40 8.73
CA ILE A 184 -13.06 8.34 9.79
C ILE A 184 -13.11 7.65 11.15
N LEU A 185 -12.66 8.35 12.18
CA LEU A 185 -12.78 7.93 13.58
C LEU A 185 -13.03 9.14 14.48
N LYS A 186 -13.39 8.88 15.74
CA LYS A 186 -13.33 9.92 16.78
C LYS A 186 -11.92 10.05 17.31
N LYS A 187 -11.57 11.27 17.73
CA LYS A 187 -10.30 11.54 18.39
C LYS A 187 -10.18 10.69 19.67
N GLY A 188 -9.08 9.97 19.81
CA GLY A 188 -8.83 9.05 20.91
C GLY A 188 -9.30 7.61 20.68
N GLU A 189 -9.99 7.32 19.57
CA GLU A 189 -10.29 5.94 19.12
C GLU A 189 -9.20 5.43 18.14
N LEU A 190 -8.05 6.12 18.06
CA LEU A 190 -6.93 5.72 17.21
C LEU A 190 -6.33 4.43 17.75
N VAL A 191 -6.10 3.50 16.83
CA VAL A 191 -5.45 2.22 17.11
C VAL A 191 -4.04 2.23 16.54
N HIS A 192 -3.13 1.52 17.20
CA HIS A 192 -1.71 1.48 16.89
C HIS A 192 -1.24 0.07 16.48
N ALA A 193 -0.27 0.02 15.58
CA ALA A 193 0.45 -1.20 15.22
C ALA A 193 1.53 -1.50 16.27
N THR A 194 1.16 -2.13 17.39
CA THR A 194 2.09 -2.41 18.51
C THR A 194 1.80 -3.72 19.23
N THR A 195 2.85 -4.36 19.75
CA THR A 195 2.72 -5.47 20.70
C THR A 195 2.43 -5.02 22.13
N GLY A 196 2.55 -3.72 22.42
CA GLY A 196 2.52 -3.21 23.79
C GLY A 196 3.66 -3.80 24.62
N GLU A 197 3.35 -4.30 25.83
CA GLU A 197 4.34 -4.89 26.74
C GLU A 197 4.59 -6.39 26.50
N PRO A 198 5.74 -6.94 26.93
CA PRO A 198 6.00 -8.36 26.87
C PRO A 198 4.93 -9.22 27.56
N GLY A 199 4.60 -10.37 26.97
CA GLY A 199 3.62 -11.32 27.48
C GLY A 199 2.24 -11.23 26.82
N HIS A 200 1.95 -10.19 26.04
CA HIS A 200 0.76 -10.14 25.19
C HIS A 200 0.78 -11.20 24.09
N LEU A 201 -0.40 -11.67 23.71
CA LEU A 201 -0.60 -12.75 22.74
C LEU A 201 -0.72 -12.19 21.33
N LEU A 202 -0.15 -12.90 20.37
CA LEU A 202 -0.26 -12.63 18.95
C LEU A 202 -1.32 -13.56 18.35
N MET A 203 -2.41 -12.99 17.86
CA MET A 203 -3.54 -13.73 17.30
C MET A 203 -3.67 -13.41 15.81
N LEU A 204 -3.58 -14.43 14.96
CA LEU A 204 -3.87 -14.29 13.54
C LEU A 204 -5.38 -14.45 13.32
N VAL A 205 -5.97 -13.53 12.57
CA VAL A 205 -7.40 -13.51 12.24
C VAL A 205 -7.62 -13.41 10.73
N GLY A 206 -8.60 -14.15 10.22
CA GLY A 206 -9.01 -14.10 8.81
C GLY A 206 -8.63 -15.37 8.05
N SER A 207 -8.26 -15.22 6.77
CA SER A 207 -8.00 -16.34 5.87
C SER A 207 -6.84 -17.23 6.31
N GLY A 208 -6.94 -18.53 6.02
CA GLY A 208 -5.82 -19.46 6.17
C GLY A 208 -4.66 -19.13 5.21
N THR A 209 -3.43 -19.30 5.68
CA THR A 209 -2.20 -18.98 4.96
C THR A 209 -1.92 -20.00 3.85
N GLY A 210 -1.64 -19.54 2.62
CA GLY A 210 -1.27 -20.37 1.48
C GLY A 210 0.02 -19.90 0.80
N ARG A 211 0.37 -20.47 -0.36
CA ARG A 211 1.62 -20.15 -1.10
C ARG A 211 1.44 -18.94 -2.04
N ASP A 212 0.82 -17.88 -1.55
CA ASP A 212 0.54 -16.69 -2.37
C ASP A 212 1.64 -15.67 -2.23
N GLY A 213 2.05 -15.07 -3.36
CA GLY A 213 2.95 -13.91 -3.37
C GLY A 213 4.27 -14.11 -2.62
N ILE A 214 4.74 -15.34 -2.43
CA ILE A 214 6.05 -15.58 -1.81
C ILE A 214 7.10 -14.93 -2.74
N HIS A 215 7.91 -14.03 -2.18
CA HIS A 215 8.83 -13.12 -2.89
C HIS A 215 8.19 -11.93 -3.64
N GLY A 216 6.93 -11.59 -3.36
CA GLY A 216 6.25 -10.40 -3.88
C GLY A 216 7.01 -9.11 -3.58
N ALA A 217 7.29 -8.89 -2.29
CA ALA A 217 8.03 -7.73 -1.79
C ALA A 217 9.50 -7.62 -2.28
N SER A 218 10.19 -8.76 -2.42
CA SER A 218 11.64 -8.79 -2.71
C SER A 218 11.96 -8.97 -4.21
N GLY A 219 11.37 -9.98 -4.85
CA GLY A 219 11.77 -10.46 -6.17
C GLY A 219 10.89 -9.98 -7.33
N LEU A 220 9.59 -9.75 -7.10
CA LEU A 220 8.66 -9.32 -8.16
C LEU A 220 8.64 -7.79 -8.35
N ALA A 221 8.83 -7.02 -7.28
CA ALA A 221 8.88 -5.56 -7.36
C ALA A 221 10.13 -5.02 -8.08
N SER A 222 11.21 -5.82 -8.20
CA SER A 222 12.52 -5.40 -8.70
C SER A 222 12.87 -5.91 -10.11
N ARG A 223 12.12 -6.87 -10.67
CA ARG A 223 12.43 -7.51 -11.97
C ARG A 223 11.75 -6.84 -13.17
N SER A 224 12.42 -6.87 -14.32
CA SER A 224 11.89 -6.39 -15.61
C SER A 224 11.02 -7.44 -16.31
N PHE A 225 10.01 -6.99 -17.06
CA PHE A 225 8.95 -7.76 -17.74
C PHE A 225 9.38 -8.82 -18.79
N GLU A 226 10.64 -9.20 -18.90
CA GLU A 226 11.10 -10.11 -19.98
C GLU A 226 10.83 -11.61 -19.67
N ASP A 227 10.54 -11.99 -18.42
CA ASP A 227 10.33 -13.38 -17.98
C ASP A 227 8.85 -13.73 -17.65
N GLU A 228 7.92 -13.37 -18.54
CA GLU A 228 6.46 -13.36 -18.31
C GLU A 228 5.73 -14.73 -18.18
N ARG A 229 6.37 -15.90 -18.43
CA ARG A 229 5.61 -17.15 -18.66
C ARG A 229 5.35 -18.05 -17.44
N GLU A 230 6.10 -17.92 -16.34
CA GLU A 230 5.98 -18.83 -15.19
C GLU A 230 5.21 -18.24 -13.97
N LEU A 231 4.78 -16.98 -14.02
CA LEU A 231 4.25 -16.24 -12.86
C LEU A 231 2.75 -16.37 -12.58
N ARG A 232 1.99 -17.11 -13.39
CA ARG A 232 0.54 -17.29 -13.19
C ARG A 232 0.13 -18.03 -11.89
N PRO A 233 0.92 -18.97 -11.32
CA PRO A 233 0.52 -19.68 -10.10
C PRO A 233 0.60 -18.88 -8.80
N THR A 234 1.19 -17.68 -8.80
CA THR A 234 1.41 -16.85 -7.59
C THR A 234 0.45 -15.67 -7.45
N VAL A 235 -0.54 -15.54 -8.35
CA VAL A 235 -1.50 -14.42 -8.33
C VAL A 235 -2.40 -14.53 -7.09
N GLN A 236 -2.29 -13.52 -6.22
CA GLN A 236 -3.14 -13.33 -5.06
C GLN A 236 -4.58 -13.11 -5.52
N VAL A 237 -5.54 -13.83 -4.93
CA VAL A 237 -6.98 -13.63 -5.19
C VAL A 237 -7.61 -13.05 -3.95
N GLY A 238 -8.31 -11.92 -4.11
CA GLY A 238 -8.95 -11.24 -3.00
C GLY A 238 -10.35 -11.78 -2.67
N ASN A 239 -10.69 -11.85 -1.38
CA ASN A 239 -12.04 -12.17 -0.90
C ASN A 239 -12.72 -10.95 -0.25
N PRO A 240 -13.38 -10.07 -1.03
CA PRO A 240 -13.98 -8.86 -0.48
C PRO A 240 -15.13 -9.13 0.51
N PHE A 241 -15.78 -10.30 0.43
CA PHE A 241 -16.82 -10.65 1.39
C PHE A 241 -16.24 -10.91 2.78
N MET A 242 -15.08 -11.57 2.87
CA MET A 242 -14.37 -11.75 4.13
C MET A 242 -13.79 -10.41 4.63
N GLU A 243 -13.24 -9.59 3.74
CA GLU A 243 -12.74 -8.25 4.10
C GLU A 243 -13.84 -7.39 4.73
N LYS A 244 -15.06 -7.44 4.18
CA LYS A 244 -16.23 -6.75 4.77
C LYS A 244 -16.47 -7.15 6.22
N VAL A 245 -16.32 -8.44 6.51
CA VAL A 245 -16.50 -9.01 7.85
C VAL A 245 -15.34 -8.64 8.76
N LEU A 246 -14.10 -8.68 8.26
CA LEU A 246 -12.90 -8.22 8.97
C LEU A 246 -13.02 -6.75 9.39
N ILE A 247 -13.51 -5.86 8.51
CA ILE A 247 -13.77 -4.45 8.86
C ILE A 247 -14.66 -4.35 10.10
N GLU A 248 -15.78 -5.08 10.13
CA GLU A 248 -16.72 -4.96 11.25
C GLU A 248 -16.16 -5.58 12.54
N ALA A 249 -15.50 -6.74 12.45
CA ALA A 249 -14.91 -7.41 13.60
C ALA A 249 -13.74 -6.62 14.21
N CYS A 250 -12.86 -6.06 13.37
CA CYS A 250 -11.72 -5.27 13.82
C CYS A 250 -12.16 -3.95 14.48
N LEU A 251 -13.17 -3.28 13.91
CA LEU A 251 -13.76 -2.07 14.53
C LEU A 251 -14.58 -2.37 15.80
N GLU A 252 -14.99 -3.62 16.02
CA GLU A 252 -15.63 -4.06 17.25
C GLU A 252 -14.59 -4.39 18.34
N VAL A 253 -13.57 -5.21 18.02
CA VAL A 253 -12.52 -5.60 18.98
C VAL A 253 -11.72 -4.39 19.47
N ALA A 254 -11.47 -3.41 18.61
CA ALA A 254 -10.76 -2.17 18.94
C ALA A 254 -11.44 -1.34 20.05
N LYS A 255 -12.72 -1.60 20.34
CA LYS A 255 -13.47 -0.91 21.40
C LYS A 255 -13.39 -1.62 22.76
N THR A 256 -12.68 -2.74 22.84
CA THR A 256 -12.57 -3.54 24.06
C THR A 256 -11.32 -3.19 24.85
N ASP A 257 -11.38 -3.36 26.17
CA ASP A 257 -10.21 -3.16 27.05
C ASP A 257 -9.18 -4.31 26.95
N HIS A 258 -9.45 -5.34 26.16
CA HIS A 258 -8.62 -6.55 26.02
C HIS A 258 -7.69 -6.48 24.80
N PHE A 259 -7.99 -5.56 23.90
CA PHE A 259 -7.23 -5.28 22.68
C PHE A 259 -6.01 -4.40 23.00
N ILE A 260 -4.89 -4.66 22.33
CA ILE A 260 -3.64 -3.90 22.48
C ILE A 260 -3.25 -3.20 21.18
N GLY A 261 -3.29 -3.92 20.07
CA GLY A 261 -2.84 -3.41 18.77
C GLY A 261 -3.30 -4.33 17.65
N ILE A 262 -3.24 -3.81 16.42
CA ILE A 262 -3.60 -4.52 15.20
C ILE A 262 -2.60 -4.13 14.12
N GLN A 263 -2.28 -5.09 13.26
CA GLN A 263 -1.50 -4.84 12.05
C GLN A 263 -2.10 -5.61 10.89
N ASP A 264 -2.15 -5.00 9.71
CA ASP A 264 -2.54 -5.70 8.50
C ASP A 264 -1.41 -6.62 8.00
N LEU A 265 -1.77 -7.70 7.31
CA LEU A 265 -0.80 -8.53 6.60
C LEU A 265 -0.85 -8.21 5.11
N GLY A 266 0.14 -7.44 4.67
CA GLY A 266 0.37 -7.12 3.27
C GLY A 266 1.64 -7.80 2.73
N ALA A 267 2.51 -6.99 2.13
CA ALA A 267 3.81 -7.43 1.63
C ALA A 267 4.67 -8.02 2.75
N ALA A 268 5.39 -9.11 2.46
CA ALA A 268 6.12 -9.92 3.45
C ALA A 268 5.25 -10.60 4.53
N GLY A 269 3.92 -10.47 4.46
CA GLY A 269 2.98 -11.27 5.24
C GLY A 269 3.15 -11.17 6.76
N LEU A 270 3.31 -12.32 7.40
CA LEU A 270 3.44 -12.40 8.85
C LEU A 270 4.78 -11.81 9.32
N THR A 271 5.80 -11.82 8.46
CA THR A 271 7.13 -11.27 8.78
C THR A 271 7.04 -9.78 9.08
N SER A 272 6.59 -8.97 8.12
CA SER A 272 6.44 -7.52 8.31
C SER A 272 5.49 -7.21 9.44
N ALA A 273 4.28 -7.78 9.40
CA ALA A 273 3.24 -7.46 10.37
C ALA A 273 3.68 -7.71 11.82
N SER A 274 4.33 -8.86 12.08
CA SER A 274 4.77 -9.18 13.45
C SER A 274 5.99 -8.38 13.86
N VAL A 275 7.01 -8.28 12.99
CA VAL A 275 8.28 -7.60 13.28
C VAL A 275 8.08 -6.09 13.48
N GLU A 276 7.25 -5.45 12.66
CA GLU A 276 6.92 -4.03 12.81
C GLU A 276 6.16 -3.75 14.10
N ALA A 277 5.13 -4.56 14.42
CA ALA A 277 4.39 -4.43 15.67
C ALA A 277 5.30 -4.61 16.89
N ALA A 278 6.25 -5.55 16.83
CA ALA A 278 7.24 -5.76 17.89
C ALA A 278 8.22 -4.60 18.02
N SER A 279 8.71 -4.08 16.91
CA SER A 279 9.63 -2.94 16.88
C SER A 279 8.98 -1.70 17.50
N SER A 280 7.72 -1.42 17.13
CA SER A 280 6.89 -0.37 17.72
C SER A 280 6.69 -0.57 19.24
N GLY A 281 6.43 -1.80 19.67
CA GLY A 281 6.31 -2.16 21.09
C GLY A 281 7.65 -2.31 21.84
N GLN A 282 8.80 -2.12 21.18
CA GLN A 282 10.13 -2.38 21.73
C GLN A 282 10.27 -3.79 22.35
N CYS A 283 9.63 -4.77 21.73
CA CYS A 283 9.57 -6.17 22.16
C CYS A 283 10.30 -7.10 21.18
N GLY A 284 10.52 -8.34 21.63
CA GLY A 284 10.72 -9.50 20.76
C GLY A 284 9.41 -10.23 20.48
N LEU A 285 9.49 -11.34 19.75
CA LEU A 285 8.39 -12.20 19.36
C LEU A 285 8.80 -13.67 19.52
N ASP A 286 7.88 -14.51 19.98
CA ASP A 286 8.00 -15.96 19.91
C ASP A 286 6.75 -16.50 19.18
N ILE A 287 6.91 -16.86 17.91
CA ILE A 287 5.83 -17.33 17.02
C ILE A 287 6.09 -18.79 16.69
N ASP A 288 5.06 -19.64 16.82
CA ASP A 288 5.10 -21.02 16.33
C ASP A 288 4.28 -21.14 15.04
N VAL A 289 4.97 -21.34 13.91
CA VAL A 289 4.33 -21.45 12.60
C VAL A 289 3.44 -22.69 12.50
N ALA A 290 3.62 -23.71 13.35
CA ALA A 290 2.75 -24.89 13.39
C ALA A 290 1.33 -24.54 13.86
N LEU A 291 1.16 -23.43 14.60
CA LEU A 291 -0.13 -22.93 15.06
C LEU A 291 -0.84 -22.06 14.01
N VAL A 292 -0.12 -21.57 12.99
CA VAL A 292 -0.69 -20.70 11.96
C VAL A 292 -1.69 -21.49 11.11
N PRO A 293 -2.96 -21.05 10.99
CA PRO A 293 -3.92 -21.68 10.08
C PRO A 293 -3.41 -21.69 8.64
N ARG A 294 -3.48 -22.85 7.97
CA ARG A 294 -2.95 -23.05 6.61
C ARG A 294 -4.03 -23.59 5.69
N ARG A 295 -4.07 -23.12 4.45
CA ARG A 295 -4.90 -23.69 3.38
C ARG A 295 -4.13 -24.60 2.42
N ALA A 296 -2.79 -24.53 2.47
CA ALA A 296 -1.91 -25.41 1.72
C ALA A 296 -1.17 -26.36 2.67
N GLU A 297 -1.10 -27.63 2.28
CA GLU A 297 -0.37 -28.65 3.05
C GLU A 297 1.15 -28.54 2.84
N GLY A 298 1.90 -28.99 3.85
CA GLY A 298 3.36 -29.10 3.79
C GLY A 298 4.09 -27.78 3.63
N MET A 299 3.50 -26.66 4.09
CA MET A 299 4.17 -25.37 4.04
C MET A 299 5.37 -25.33 5.00
N THR A 300 6.51 -24.84 4.52
CA THR A 300 7.70 -24.64 5.35
C THR A 300 7.55 -23.39 6.23
N PRO A 301 8.35 -23.24 7.30
CA PRO A 301 8.38 -22.00 8.09
C PRO A 301 8.64 -20.76 7.24
N TYR A 302 9.50 -20.88 6.22
CA TYR A 302 9.76 -19.84 5.22
C TYR A 302 8.48 -19.42 4.51
N GLU A 303 7.75 -20.37 3.94
CA GLU A 303 6.54 -20.10 3.18
C GLU A 303 5.43 -19.52 4.07
N VAL A 304 5.31 -19.97 5.32
CA VAL A 304 4.31 -19.44 6.26
C VAL A 304 4.61 -17.98 6.64
N MET A 305 5.87 -17.68 6.97
CA MET A 305 6.26 -16.33 7.39
C MET A 305 6.19 -15.30 6.26
N LEU A 306 6.46 -15.70 5.02
CA LEU A 306 6.57 -14.80 3.86
C LEU A 306 5.36 -14.84 2.91
N SER A 307 4.34 -15.64 3.22
CA SER A 307 3.10 -15.66 2.44
C SER A 307 2.37 -14.33 2.48
N GLU A 308 1.99 -13.82 1.32
CA GLU A 308 1.21 -12.59 1.13
C GLU A 308 -0.28 -12.91 0.86
N SER A 309 -0.78 -13.97 1.49
CA SER A 309 -2.21 -14.32 1.46
C SER A 309 -3.06 -13.15 1.97
N GLN A 310 -4.15 -12.87 1.26
CA GLN A 310 -5.03 -11.72 1.51
C GLN A 310 -5.99 -11.95 2.69
N GLU A 311 -6.69 -10.88 3.11
CA GLU A 311 -7.71 -10.89 4.17
C GLU A 311 -7.22 -11.51 5.49
N ARG A 312 -6.07 -11.01 5.99
CA ARG A 312 -5.51 -11.41 7.28
C ARG A 312 -5.11 -10.20 8.11
N MET A 313 -5.35 -10.29 9.41
CA MET A 313 -4.96 -9.30 10.40
C MET A 313 -4.20 -9.96 11.55
N LEU A 314 -3.16 -9.30 12.05
CA LEU A 314 -2.49 -9.65 13.29
C LEU A 314 -3.11 -8.83 14.41
N ILE A 315 -3.70 -9.49 15.40
CA ILE A 315 -4.33 -8.87 16.57
C ILE A 315 -3.47 -9.17 17.79
N VAL A 316 -3.13 -8.12 18.54
CA VAL A 316 -2.41 -8.25 19.81
C VAL A 316 -3.41 -8.15 20.95
N VAL A 317 -3.39 -9.17 21.83
CA VAL A 317 -4.39 -9.36 22.88
C VAL A 317 -3.73 -9.46 24.25
N LYS A 318 -4.36 -8.88 25.28
CA LYS A 318 -3.95 -9.08 26.67
C LYS A 318 -4.05 -10.56 27.05
N LYS A 319 -2.97 -11.08 27.62
CA LYS A 319 -2.94 -12.48 28.10
C LYS A 319 -4.03 -12.74 29.15
N GLY A 320 -4.73 -13.86 29.02
CA GLY A 320 -5.87 -14.22 29.86
C GLY A 320 -7.21 -13.67 29.37
N HIS A 321 -7.20 -12.94 28.24
CA HIS A 321 -8.40 -12.40 27.60
C HIS A 321 -8.64 -12.91 26.17
N GLU A 322 -7.87 -13.91 25.74
CA GLU A 322 -7.94 -14.50 24.40
C GLU A 322 -9.33 -15.03 24.06
N GLU A 323 -10.04 -15.67 24.98
CA GLU A 323 -11.38 -16.22 24.75
C GLU A 323 -12.44 -15.11 24.55
N GLN A 324 -12.33 -13.99 25.28
CA GLN A 324 -13.22 -12.85 25.10
C GLN A 324 -13.04 -12.21 23.73
N VAL A 325 -11.79 -12.10 23.27
CA VAL A 325 -11.49 -11.57 21.93
C VAL A 325 -11.91 -12.56 20.85
N LYS A 326 -11.63 -13.85 21.03
CA LYS A 326 -12.06 -14.93 20.13
C LYS A 326 -13.57 -14.92 19.92
N ALA A 327 -14.35 -14.75 20.99
CA ALA A 327 -15.82 -14.68 20.90
C ALA A 327 -16.34 -13.55 19.99
N ILE A 328 -15.59 -12.44 19.85
CA ILE A 328 -15.94 -11.37 18.91
C ILE A 328 -15.72 -11.84 17.48
N PHE A 329 -14.59 -12.47 17.19
CA PHE A 329 -14.31 -12.99 15.85
C PHE A 329 -15.25 -14.16 15.48
N ASP A 330 -15.57 -15.04 16.43
CA ASP A 330 -16.54 -16.13 16.24
C ASP A 330 -17.95 -15.58 15.92
N LYS A 331 -18.37 -14.48 16.57
CA LYS A 331 -19.65 -13.80 16.25
C LYS A 331 -19.71 -13.34 14.79
N TRP A 332 -18.57 -12.98 14.22
CA TRP A 332 -18.44 -12.54 12.84
C TRP A 332 -18.08 -13.69 11.88
N ASP A 333 -18.10 -14.95 12.32
CA ASP A 333 -17.69 -16.11 11.53
C ASP A 333 -16.25 -16.02 10.99
N LEU A 334 -15.32 -15.48 11.81
CA LEU A 334 -13.90 -15.36 11.47
C LEU A 334 -13.04 -16.32 12.29
N ASP A 335 -12.19 -17.07 11.60
CA ASP A 335 -11.14 -17.86 12.23
C ASP A 335 -10.14 -16.95 12.96
N SER A 336 -9.82 -17.34 14.18
CA SER A 336 -8.88 -16.62 15.05
C SER A 336 -8.05 -17.59 15.88
N THR A 337 -6.73 -17.49 15.76
CA THR A 337 -5.77 -18.42 16.39
C THR A 337 -4.62 -17.68 17.02
N VAL A 338 -4.32 -17.97 18.29
CA VAL A 338 -3.11 -17.50 18.94
C VAL A 338 -1.92 -18.25 18.37
N ILE A 339 -0.99 -17.53 17.75
CA ILE A 339 0.18 -18.08 17.04
C ILE A 339 1.49 -17.79 17.77
N GLY A 340 1.48 -16.92 18.78
CA GLY A 340 2.70 -16.51 19.46
C GLY A 340 2.48 -15.53 20.59
N THR A 341 3.59 -15.02 21.12
CA THR A 341 3.61 -14.07 22.25
C THR A 341 4.70 -13.01 22.05
N ALA A 342 4.47 -11.79 22.52
CA ALA A 342 5.51 -10.78 22.62
C ALA A 342 6.49 -11.11 23.76
N THR A 343 7.79 -10.94 23.53
CA THR A 343 8.86 -11.24 24.49
C THR A 343 9.66 -10.00 24.87
N GLY A 344 10.41 -10.06 25.98
CA GLY A 344 11.22 -8.94 26.48
C GLY A 344 12.70 -8.97 26.06
N ASP A 345 13.11 -9.96 25.26
CA ASP A 345 14.52 -10.16 24.85
C ASP A 345 14.88 -9.49 23.51
N GLY A 346 13.90 -8.88 22.82
CA GLY A 346 14.12 -8.18 21.55
C GLY A 346 14.40 -9.12 20.36
N MET A 347 14.22 -10.43 20.52
CA MET A 347 14.47 -11.43 19.49
C MET A 347 13.18 -11.78 18.75
N ALA A 348 13.22 -11.84 17.42
CA ALA A 348 12.21 -12.50 16.60
C ALA A 348 12.56 -13.99 16.52
N ARG A 349 11.93 -14.80 17.37
CA ARG A 349 12.08 -16.26 17.42
C ARG A 349 10.91 -16.91 16.69
N ILE A 350 11.22 -17.58 15.59
CA ILE A 350 10.25 -18.34 14.80
C ILE A 350 10.49 -19.82 15.08
N ARG A 351 9.44 -20.52 15.50
CA ARG A 351 9.44 -21.95 15.80
C ARG A 351 8.59 -22.73 14.81
N ASP A 352 8.90 -24.00 14.64
CA ASP A 352 8.06 -24.98 13.98
C ASP A 352 7.92 -26.19 14.91
N ASP A 353 6.71 -26.39 15.45
CA ASP A 353 6.41 -27.45 16.44
C ASP A 353 7.35 -27.37 17.66
N GLY A 354 7.46 -26.15 18.21
CA GLY A 354 8.31 -25.83 19.35
C GLY A 354 9.82 -25.74 19.08
N GLN A 355 10.32 -26.20 17.93
CA GLN A 355 11.74 -26.13 17.56
C GLN A 355 12.09 -24.80 16.90
N VAL A 356 13.21 -24.17 17.28
CA VAL A 356 13.63 -22.89 16.68
C VAL A 356 14.03 -23.09 15.23
N ALA A 357 13.28 -22.49 14.31
CA ALA A 357 13.55 -22.47 12.88
C ALA A 357 14.36 -21.23 12.46
N GLY A 358 14.22 -20.11 13.17
CA GLY A 358 15.00 -18.89 12.96
C GLY A 358 14.96 -17.98 14.18
N GLU A 359 16.05 -17.24 14.43
CA GLU A 359 16.18 -16.36 15.57
C GLU A 359 17.07 -15.15 15.24
N VAL A 360 16.43 -13.98 15.04
CA VAL A 360 17.09 -12.74 14.61
C VAL A 360 16.65 -11.58 15.51
N PRO A 361 17.52 -10.62 15.87
CA PRO A 361 17.10 -9.43 16.60
C PRO A 361 16.08 -8.61 15.79
N VAL A 362 14.94 -8.23 16.40
CA VAL A 362 13.90 -7.40 15.76
C VAL A 362 14.49 -6.10 15.21
N ALA A 363 15.32 -5.43 16.02
CA ALA A 363 15.97 -4.18 15.66
C ALA A 363 16.84 -4.29 14.40
N LEU A 364 17.41 -5.46 14.12
CA LEU A 364 18.25 -5.70 12.95
C LEU A 364 17.39 -5.88 11.67
N LEU A 365 16.25 -6.55 11.78
CA LEU A 365 15.30 -6.69 10.68
C LEU A 365 14.70 -5.34 10.26
N THR A 366 14.45 -4.44 11.21
CA THR A 366 13.83 -3.13 10.95
C THR A 366 14.81 -1.99 10.65
N ASP A 367 16.10 -2.28 10.52
CA ASP A 367 17.15 -1.27 10.27
C ASP A 367 17.96 -1.59 9.01
N PRO A 368 17.34 -1.51 7.81
CA PRO A 368 18.03 -1.72 6.55
C PRO A 368 19.03 -0.60 6.26
N PRO A 369 20.07 -0.86 5.45
CA PRO A 369 20.98 0.18 4.99
C PRO A 369 20.21 1.21 4.15
N MET A 370 20.59 2.48 4.34
CA MET A 370 20.00 3.62 3.64
C MET A 370 20.97 4.16 2.59
N TYR A 371 20.49 4.41 1.39
CA TYR A 371 21.29 4.87 0.27
C TYR A 371 20.95 6.30 -0.10
N ARG A 372 21.97 7.16 -0.14
CA ARG A 372 21.86 8.52 -0.67
C ARG A 372 22.80 8.69 -1.85
N LEU A 373 22.24 8.57 -3.04
CA LEU A 373 22.99 8.69 -4.28
C LEU A 373 23.09 10.14 -4.73
N LYS A 374 23.99 10.42 -5.68
CA LYS A 374 24.04 11.70 -6.38
C LYS A 374 23.40 11.54 -7.74
N GLY A 375 22.13 11.95 -7.84
CA GLY A 375 21.40 11.92 -9.11
C GLY A 375 22.13 12.70 -10.20
N VAL A 376 22.07 12.19 -11.44
CA VAL A 376 22.67 12.81 -12.62
C VAL A 376 21.55 13.20 -13.56
N LYS A 377 21.44 14.50 -13.88
CA LYS A 377 20.43 14.97 -14.83
C LYS A 377 20.56 14.22 -16.16
N PRO A 378 19.49 13.57 -16.65
CA PRO A 378 19.56 12.85 -17.91
C PRO A 378 19.86 13.78 -19.09
N ALA A 379 20.71 13.32 -20.01
CA ALA A 379 21.10 14.10 -21.19
C ALA A 379 19.90 14.45 -22.10
N TRP A 380 18.86 13.60 -22.11
CA TRP A 380 17.64 13.81 -22.90
C TRP A 380 16.73 14.92 -22.34
N LEU A 381 16.86 15.30 -21.06
CA LEU A 381 15.97 16.26 -20.41
C LEU A 381 16.27 17.71 -20.78
N THR A 382 17.56 18.06 -20.95
CA THR A 382 17.96 19.44 -21.26
C THR A 382 17.38 19.94 -22.58
N PRO A 383 17.42 19.20 -23.70
CA PRO A 383 16.78 19.62 -24.94
C PRO A 383 15.26 19.81 -24.81
N LEU A 384 14.57 19.01 -24.00
CA LEU A 384 13.13 19.14 -23.77
C LEU A 384 12.79 20.43 -23.01
N GLN A 385 13.59 20.77 -21.99
CA GLN A 385 13.40 21.99 -21.20
C GLN A 385 13.78 23.27 -21.94
N GLN A 386 14.68 23.17 -22.92
CA GLN A 386 15.11 24.28 -23.76
C GLN A 386 14.31 24.39 -25.07
N TYR A 387 13.28 23.55 -25.24
CA TYR A 387 12.50 23.54 -26.46
C TYR A 387 11.76 24.86 -26.67
N ASP A 388 11.98 25.49 -27.82
CA ASP A 388 11.32 26.74 -28.16
C ASP A 388 9.84 26.49 -28.50
N LEU A 389 8.95 26.85 -27.56
CA LEU A 389 7.52 26.69 -27.75
C LEU A 389 6.95 27.61 -28.83
N GLU A 390 7.61 28.72 -29.17
CA GLU A 390 7.19 29.61 -30.26
C GLU A 390 7.43 28.96 -31.63
N SER A 391 8.31 27.96 -31.70
CA SER A 391 8.58 27.20 -32.92
C SER A 391 7.48 26.16 -33.24
N VAL A 392 6.55 25.89 -32.31
CA VAL A 392 5.45 24.95 -32.54
C VAL A 392 4.44 25.58 -33.49
N PRO A 393 4.28 25.06 -34.73
CA PRO A 393 3.35 25.66 -35.69
C PRO A 393 1.92 25.51 -35.18
N LEU A 394 1.14 26.58 -35.28
CA LEU A 394 -0.29 26.51 -35.06
C LEU A 394 -0.92 25.56 -36.10
N PRO A 395 -1.86 24.69 -35.70
CA PRO A 395 -2.49 23.78 -36.63
C PRO A 395 -3.33 24.54 -37.66
N ASP A 396 -3.24 24.13 -38.93
CA ASP A 396 -4.10 24.60 -40.01
C ASP A 396 -5.50 23.97 -39.91
N ALA A 397 -6.20 24.29 -38.82
CA ALA A 397 -7.54 23.82 -38.52
C ALA A 397 -8.27 24.84 -37.65
N SER A 398 -9.60 24.94 -37.82
CA SER A 398 -10.41 25.85 -37.01
C SER A 398 -10.41 25.43 -35.53
N ALA A 399 -10.60 26.41 -34.64
CA ALA A 399 -10.73 26.16 -33.20
C ALA A 399 -11.82 25.13 -32.87
N THR A 400 -12.92 25.11 -33.63
CA THR A 400 -13.99 24.10 -33.50
C THR A 400 -13.49 22.69 -33.79
N VAL A 401 -12.66 22.51 -34.82
CA VAL A 401 -12.07 21.20 -35.14
C VAL A 401 -11.10 20.77 -34.05
N ILE A 402 -10.25 21.68 -33.57
CA ILE A 402 -9.31 21.41 -32.48
C ILE A 402 -10.02 21.05 -31.19
N LEU A 403 -11.04 21.81 -30.78
CA LEU A 403 -11.83 21.52 -29.59
C LEU A 403 -12.48 20.14 -29.66
N ARG A 404 -13.08 19.77 -30.81
CA ARG A 404 -13.67 18.43 -31.00
C ARG A 404 -12.62 17.32 -30.88
N ARG A 405 -11.40 17.54 -31.40
CA ARG A 405 -10.29 16.57 -31.26
C ARG A 405 -9.85 16.43 -29.80
N LEU A 406 -9.73 17.55 -29.07
CA LEU A 406 -9.38 17.54 -27.65
C LEU A 406 -10.44 16.79 -26.83
N LEU A 407 -11.72 17.12 -26.99
CA LEU A 407 -12.83 16.45 -26.28
C LEU A 407 -12.95 14.96 -26.61
N ALA A 408 -12.51 14.53 -27.80
CA ALA A 408 -12.48 13.13 -28.20
C ALA A 408 -11.25 12.36 -27.66
N THR A 409 -10.26 13.05 -27.11
CA THR A 409 -9.04 12.41 -26.60
C THR A 409 -9.33 11.71 -25.27
N PRO A 410 -8.93 10.44 -25.05
CA PRO A 410 -9.23 9.71 -23.82
C PRO A 410 -8.81 10.39 -22.52
N ASN A 411 -7.76 11.23 -22.54
CA ASN A 411 -7.30 11.98 -21.37
C ASN A 411 -8.26 13.11 -20.97
N ILE A 412 -9.01 13.69 -21.91
CA ILE A 412 -9.96 14.80 -21.66
C ILE A 412 -11.42 14.30 -21.64
N ALA A 413 -11.73 13.29 -22.44
CA ALA A 413 -13.07 12.73 -22.55
C ALA A 413 -13.63 12.29 -21.19
N SER A 414 -14.97 12.22 -21.12
CA SER A 414 -15.70 11.78 -19.94
C SER A 414 -15.19 10.44 -19.42
N LYS A 415 -14.97 10.35 -18.10
CA LYS A 415 -14.62 9.12 -17.39
C LYS A 415 -15.86 8.37 -16.88
N GLU A 416 -17.04 8.70 -17.40
CA GLU A 416 -18.32 8.09 -17.00
C GLU A 416 -18.37 6.58 -17.15
N TRP A 417 -17.71 6.04 -18.17
CA TRP A 417 -17.58 4.60 -18.33
C TRP A 417 -16.92 3.94 -17.10
N VAL A 418 -15.97 4.61 -16.46
CA VAL A 418 -15.27 4.13 -15.27
C VAL A 418 -16.17 4.21 -14.04
N TYR A 419 -16.59 5.42 -13.66
CA TYR A 419 -17.27 5.60 -12.37
C TYR A 419 -18.71 5.07 -12.33
N ARG A 420 -19.35 4.77 -13.48
CA ARG A 420 -20.64 4.04 -13.49
C ARG A 420 -20.51 2.57 -13.09
N GLN A 421 -19.30 2.01 -13.09
CA GLN A 421 -19.04 0.66 -12.62
C GLN A 421 -18.82 0.63 -11.10
N TYR A 422 -18.54 1.78 -10.49
CA TYR A 422 -18.34 1.89 -9.05
C TYR A 422 -19.63 2.33 -8.36
N ASP A 423 -19.89 1.71 -7.22
CA ASP A 423 -20.76 2.34 -6.26
C ASP A 423 -20.08 3.59 -5.70
N HIS A 424 -20.81 4.69 -5.68
CA HIS A 424 -20.38 5.99 -5.16
C HIS A 424 -21.44 6.58 -4.22
N GLN A 425 -22.38 5.78 -3.73
CA GLN A 425 -23.53 6.23 -2.92
C GLN A 425 -23.77 5.40 -1.66
N VAL A 426 -23.21 4.20 -1.55
CA VAL A 426 -23.20 3.37 -0.34
C VAL A 426 -22.72 4.19 0.84
N GLN A 427 -23.27 3.87 2.01
CA GLN A 427 -23.22 4.68 3.23
C GLN A 427 -23.98 6.01 3.15
N THR A 428 -24.53 6.40 2.00
CA THR A 428 -25.35 7.61 1.76
C THR A 428 -24.68 8.90 2.24
N ASN A 429 -23.37 9.03 2.00
CA ASN A 429 -22.59 10.18 2.42
C ASN A 429 -22.17 11.10 1.26
N THR A 430 -22.14 10.61 0.02
CA THR A 430 -21.70 11.39 -1.14
C THR A 430 -22.65 12.53 -1.46
N VAL A 431 -22.11 13.75 -1.52
CA VAL A 431 -22.81 14.99 -1.86
C VAL A 431 -22.43 15.44 -3.26
N ILE A 432 -21.12 15.51 -3.56
CA ILE A 432 -20.61 15.72 -4.91
C ILE A 432 -20.05 14.38 -5.41
N PRO A 433 -20.69 13.75 -6.41
CA PRO A 433 -20.25 12.47 -6.96
C PRO A 433 -19.05 12.64 -7.93
N PRO A 434 -18.44 11.53 -8.39
CA PRO A 434 -17.41 11.57 -9.43
C PRO A 434 -17.84 12.33 -10.70
N GLY A 435 -16.87 12.90 -11.41
CA GLY A 435 -17.07 13.59 -12.69
C GLY A 435 -16.92 15.11 -12.65
N GLY A 436 -16.65 15.69 -11.48
CA GLY A 436 -16.21 17.08 -11.30
C GLY A 436 -14.76 17.17 -10.81
N ASP A 437 -14.37 18.35 -10.31
CA ASP A 437 -13.00 18.62 -9.84
C ASP A 437 -12.63 17.82 -8.58
N GLY A 438 -13.59 17.50 -7.72
CA GLY A 438 -13.35 16.73 -6.50
C GLY A 438 -14.64 16.14 -5.92
N ALA A 439 -14.49 15.11 -5.11
CA ALA A 439 -15.60 14.47 -4.42
C ALA A 439 -15.88 15.18 -3.10
N VAL A 440 -17.14 15.24 -2.67
CA VAL A 440 -17.52 15.76 -1.34
C VAL A 440 -18.40 14.77 -0.61
N LEU A 441 -18.00 14.42 0.61
CA LEU A 441 -18.72 13.52 1.52
C LEU A 441 -19.23 14.30 2.74
N ARG A 442 -20.49 14.13 3.11
CA ARG A 442 -21.02 14.65 4.37
C ARG A 442 -20.61 13.76 5.54
N ILE A 443 -20.35 14.35 6.69
CA ILE A 443 -20.18 13.60 7.94
C ILE A 443 -21.51 13.62 8.70
N LYS A 444 -22.18 12.46 8.76
CA LYS A 444 -23.48 12.32 9.43
C LYS A 444 -23.44 12.78 10.89
N GLY A 445 -24.51 13.44 11.32
CA GLY A 445 -24.61 14.01 12.67
C GLY A 445 -23.88 15.34 12.85
N THR A 446 -23.19 15.84 11.83
CA THR A 446 -22.48 17.13 11.86
C THR A 446 -22.90 18.02 10.70
N ARG A 447 -22.37 19.24 10.65
CA ARG A 447 -22.46 20.15 9.49
C ARG A 447 -21.21 20.11 8.59
N ARG A 448 -20.26 19.20 8.87
CA ARG A 448 -19.00 19.10 8.15
C ARG A 448 -19.13 18.22 6.91
N GLY A 449 -18.26 18.49 5.95
CA GLY A 449 -17.98 17.61 4.82
C GLY A 449 -16.49 17.48 4.59
N ILE A 450 -16.09 16.41 3.91
CA ILE A 450 -14.71 16.11 3.51
C ILE A 450 -14.67 16.19 1.99
N ALA A 451 -13.75 16.99 1.47
CA ALA A 451 -13.48 17.07 0.04
C ALA A 451 -12.20 16.30 -0.30
N LEU A 452 -12.22 15.53 -1.40
CA LEU A 452 -11.14 14.63 -1.80
C LEU A 452 -10.84 14.79 -3.29
N ALA A 453 -9.56 14.79 -3.65
CA ALA A 453 -9.06 14.79 -5.01
C ALA A 453 -7.72 14.02 -5.08
N THR A 454 -7.41 13.49 -6.27
CA THR A 454 -6.15 12.80 -6.58
C THR A 454 -5.68 13.25 -7.95
N ASP A 455 -4.45 13.74 -8.05
CA ASP A 455 -3.94 14.35 -9.27
C ASP A 455 -2.46 14.01 -9.50
N GLY A 456 -2.09 13.76 -10.77
CA GLY A 456 -0.70 13.49 -11.12
C GLY A 456 -0.42 13.60 -12.62
N ASN A 457 0.29 14.64 -13.05
CA ASN A 457 0.59 14.82 -14.47
C ASN A 457 1.96 14.26 -14.88
N GLY A 458 2.00 12.97 -15.24
CA GLY A 458 3.24 12.31 -15.65
C GLY A 458 3.94 12.95 -16.86
N ARG A 459 3.22 13.67 -17.74
CA ARG A 459 3.86 14.39 -18.86
C ARG A 459 4.64 15.60 -18.37
N ILE A 460 4.08 16.34 -17.41
CA ILE A 460 4.77 17.50 -16.82
C ILE A 460 5.95 17.01 -15.99
N CYS A 461 5.78 15.96 -15.18
CA CYS A 461 6.88 15.36 -14.42
C CYS A 461 8.01 14.85 -15.33
N TYR A 462 7.68 14.32 -16.52
CA TYR A 462 8.70 13.92 -17.49
C TYR A 462 9.51 15.11 -18.06
N LEU A 463 8.87 16.26 -18.27
CA LEU A 463 9.52 17.47 -18.80
C LEU A 463 10.33 18.22 -17.73
N ASP A 464 9.85 18.20 -16.49
CA ASP A 464 10.53 18.76 -15.33
C ASP A 464 10.00 18.06 -14.07
N PRO A 465 10.74 17.12 -13.48
CA PRO A 465 10.27 16.36 -12.31
C PRO A 465 9.95 17.24 -11.11
N PHE A 466 10.75 18.28 -10.87
CA PHE A 466 10.57 19.18 -9.73
C PHE A 466 9.32 20.04 -9.91
N VAL A 467 9.18 20.71 -11.06
CA VAL A 467 8.00 21.53 -11.37
C VAL A 467 6.76 20.65 -11.50
N GLY A 468 6.89 19.44 -12.03
CA GLY A 468 5.80 18.45 -12.11
C GLY A 468 5.27 18.06 -10.74
N GLY A 469 6.16 17.77 -9.77
CA GLY A 469 5.78 17.52 -8.38
C GLY A 469 5.04 18.71 -7.76
N MET A 470 5.54 19.93 -7.96
CA MET A 470 4.85 21.15 -7.49
C MET A 470 3.46 21.29 -8.10
N ILE A 471 3.31 21.02 -9.40
CA ILE A 471 2.04 21.12 -10.11
C ILE A 471 1.04 20.06 -9.62
N ALA A 472 1.48 18.82 -9.37
CA ALA A 472 0.62 17.77 -8.84
C ALA A 472 0.00 18.18 -7.49
N VAL A 473 0.82 18.70 -6.56
CA VAL A 473 0.33 19.24 -5.27
C VAL A 473 -0.64 20.41 -5.49
N ALA A 474 -0.28 21.34 -6.37
CA ALA A 474 -1.11 22.51 -6.64
C ALA A 474 -2.45 22.16 -7.31
N GLU A 475 -2.48 21.15 -8.17
CA GLU A 475 -3.70 20.67 -8.85
C GLU A 475 -4.65 20.02 -7.86
N ALA A 476 -4.17 19.08 -7.03
CA ALA A 476 -4.98 18.45 -5.98
C ALA A 476 -5.58 19.46 -5.00
N CYS A 477 -4.76 20.40 -4.51
CA CYS A 477 -5.24 21.48 -3.63
C CYS A 477 -6.26 22.39 -4.32
N ARG A 478 -6.07 22.70 -5.61
CA ARG A 478 -7.01 23.54 -6.38
C ARG A 478 -8.34 22.82 -6.58
N ASN A 479 -8.31 21.54 -6.91
CA ASN A 479 -9.50 20.71 -7.09
C ASN A 479 -10.35 20.64 -5.80
N VAL A 480 -9.69 20.40 -4.66
CA VAL A 480 -10.36 20.49 -3.34
C VAL A 480 -10.93 21.89 -3.10
N SER A 481 -10.17 22.95 -3.39
CA SER A 481 -10.60 24.34 -3.20
C SER A 481 -11.82 24.72 -4.06
N CYS A 482 -11.90 24.20 -5.30
CA CYS A 482 -13.02 24.43 -6.21
C CYS A 482 -14.34 23.85 -5.69
N THR A 483 -14.31 22.87 -4.79
CA THR A 483 -15.50 22.36 -4.10
C THR A 483 -15.99 23.28 -2.96
N GLY A 484 -15.21 24.31 -2.62
CA GLY A 484 -15.45 25.20 -1.48
C GLY A 484 -14.82 24.73 -0.17
N ALA A 485 -14.00 23.68 -0.19
CA ALA A 485 -13.27 23.17 0.97
C ALA A 485 -11.86 23.77 1.09
N GLU A 486 -11.28 23.70 2.29
CA GLU A 486 -9.88 24.07 2.54
C GLU A 486 -9.00 22.82 2.45
N PRO A 487 -7.94 22.79 1.62
CA PRO A 487 -6.95 21.72 1.65
C PRO A 487 -6.18 21.73 2.98
N ILE A 488 -6.24 20.63 3.73
CA ILE A 488 -5.64 20.55 5.09
C ILE A 488 -4.54 19.49 5.24
N ALA A 489 -4.45 18.55 4.30
CA ALA A 489 -3.47 17.46 4.29
C ALA A 489 -3.30 16.90 2.87
N LEU A 490 -2.19 16.20 2.64
CA LEU A 490 -1.88 15.51 1.40
C LEU A 490 -1.27 14.14 1.73
N THR A 491 -1.52 13.16 0.86
CA THR A 491 -0.84 11.87 0.83
C THR A 491 -0.32 11.66 -0.58
N ASP A 492 0.91 11.17 -0.71
CA ASP A 492 1.58 10.96 -1.99
C ASP A 492 1.85 9.47 -2.23
N CYS A 493 1.77 9.05 -3.49
CA CYS A 493 2.17 7.72 -3.95
C CYS A 493 3.14 7.90 -5.12
N LEU A 494 4.43 7.77 -4.82
CA LEU A 494 5.51 8.00 -5.77
C LEU A 494 5.73 6.76 -6.65
N ASN A 495 5.67 6.92 -7.98
CA ASN A 495 5.93 5.85 -8.93
C ASN A 495 7.10 6.21 -9.85
N PHE A 496 8.27 5.63 -9.56
CA PHE A 496 9.51 5.85 -10.30
C PHE A 496 10.10 4.51 -10.78
N GLY A 497 11.08 4.59 -11.69
CA GLY A 497 11.86 3.42 -12.10
C GLY A 497 12.88 2.98 -11.02
N ASN A 498 13.81 2.11 -11.39
CA ASN A 498 14.88 1.67 -10.49
C ASN A 498 15.72 2.87 -9.98
N PRO A 499 15.74 3.16 -8.66
CA PRO A 499 16.46 4.29 -8.07
C PRO A 499 17.99 4.14 -8.08
N GLU A 500 18.54 2.96 -8.39
CA GLU A 500 19.99 2.78 -8.56
C GLU A 500 20.51 3.44 -9.85
N LYS A 501 19.61 3.69 -10.82
CA LYS A 501 19.95 4.46 -12.02
C LYS A 501 20.00 5.94 -11.66
N LEU A 502 21.17 6.56 -11.85
CA LEU A 502 21.41 7.94 -11.41
C LEU A 502 20.49 8.98 -12.05
N ASP A 503 19.99 8.72 -13.26
CA ASP A 503 19.01 9.59 -13.93
C ASP A 503 17.59 9.42 -13.40
N VAL A 504 17.25 8.25 -12.86
CA VAL A 504 15.99 8.02 -12.13
C VAL A 504 16.08 8.62 -10.73
N TYR A 505 17.20 8.42 -10.02
CA TYR A 505 17.44 9.05 -8.71
C TYR A 505 17.49 10.59 -8.80
N TYR A 506 17.76 11.15 -9.98
CA TYR A 506 17.63 12.60 -10.19
C TYR A 506 16.17 13.07 -10.28
N GLN A 507 15.28 12.20 -10.78
CA GLN A 507 13.85 12.48 -10.92
C GLN A 507 13.10 12.29 -9.60
N LEU A 508 13.50 11.27 -8.82
CA LEU A 508 13.07 11.04 -7.44
C LEU A 508 13.64 12.14 -6.52
#